data_AF-A0A7I7SQS3-F1
#
_entry.id   AF-A0A7I7SQS3-F1
#
_cell.length_a   1.000
_cell.length_b   1.000
_cell.length_c   1.000
_cell.angle_alpha   90.00
_cell.angle_beta   90.00
_cell.angle_gamma   90.00
#
_symmetry.space_group_name_H-M   'P 1'
#
loop_
_entity.id
_entity.type
_entity.pdbx_description
1 polymer ?
#
loop_
_entity_poly.entity_id
_entity_poly.type
_entity_poly.pdbx_seq_one_letter_code
_entity_poly.pdbx_strand_id
1 'polypeptide(L)'
;MKNIASYLYAYTPQSGDTILEIGAGVGTEVGLLSNAVGKSGRVIAVEADPTAIRRLEKQVAELKHQNVEVVAAAVGAEEGVIQLDIVEPGALMNSTVATVGGASVTVRCKTLPAISRQYKIDTVSYMKLNIEGAEYDALVGLGPSIKNIENMCISCHDFTGIPAQRTYRKTYDYLKEQNFRLTSLPPNPAAPWEDYYIFASRGPA
;
A
#
# COMPACT_ATOMS: atom_id res chain seq x y z
N MET A 1 -15.55 11.08 -5.67
CA MET A 1 -14.34 11.31 -4.85
C MET A 1 -13.96 9.95 -4.27
N LYS A 2 -12.76 9.44 -4.54
CA LYS A 2 -12.33 8.12 -4.07
C LYS A 2 -12.09 8.13 -2.55
N ASN A 3 -12.39 6.99 -1.94
CA ASN A 3 -12.59 6.68 -0.53
C ASN A 3 -11.37 6.85 0.39
N ILE A 4 -10.76 8.05 0.46
CA ILE A 4 -9.69 8.33 1.46
C ILE A 4 -10.16 7.97 2.89
N ALA A 5 -11.41 8.29 3.20
CA ALA A 5 -12.02 7.99 4.50
C ALA A 5 -12.00 6.49 4.81
N SER A 6 -12.16 5.62 3.81
CA SER A 6 -12.22 4.18 4.03
C SER A 6 -10.85 3.61 4.38
N TYR A 7 -9.77 4.04 3.72
CA TYR A 7 -8.42 3.60 4.10
C TYR A 7 -8.04 4.00 5.53
N LEU A 8 -8.54 5.15 5.98
CA LEU A 8 -8.27 5.69 7.32
C LEU A 8 -9.36 5.33 8.36
N TYR A 9 -10.28 4.41 8.05
CA TYR A 9 -11.42 4.11 8.92
C TYR A 9 -11.03 3.76 10.37
N ALA A 10 -9.96 2.97 10.55
CA ALA A 10 -9.46 2.54 11.85
C ALA A 10 -8.20 3.29 12.32
N TYR A 11 -7.81 4.38 11.64
CA TYR A 11 -6.58 5.09 11.94
C TYR A 11 -6.66 6.59 11.61
N THR A 12 -6.29 7.42 12.57
CA THR A 12 -6.20 8.88 12.38
C THR A 12 -4.74 9.30 12.40
N PRO A 13 -4.14 9.71 11.26
CA PRO A 13 -2.77 10.21 11.23
C PRO A 13 -2.55 11.38 12.20
N GLN A 14 -1.43 11.33 12.92
CA GLN A 14 -0.99 12.30 13.90
C GLN A 14 0.31 12.97 13.45
N SER A 15 0.55 14.18 13.96
CA SER A 15 1.81 14.89 13.73
C SER A 15 2.99 14.05 14.21
N GLY A 16 4.00 13.85 13.37
CA GLY A 16 5.17 13.02 13.67
C GLY A 16 5.10 11.58 13.18
N ASP A 17 3.95 11.14 12.67
CA ASP A 17 3.82 9.76 12.18
C ASP A 17 4.73 9.46 10.99
N THR A 18 5.19 8.21 10.92
CA THR A 18 5.79 7.65 9.72
C THR A 18 4.79 6.75 9.02
N ILE A 19 4.43 7.11 7.79
CA ILE A 19 3.44 6.39 6.98
C ILE A 19 4.11 5.74 5.78
N LEU A 20 3.82 4.46 5.56
CA LEU A 20 4.11 3.77 4.32
C LEU A 20 2.84 3.71 3.47
N GLU A 21 2.86 4.33 2.30
CA GLU A 21 1.79 4.24 1.32
C GLU A 21 2.23 3.35 0.16
N ILE A 22 1.83 2.08 0.18
CA ILE A 22 2.20 1.08 -0.81
C ILE A 22 1.10 0.95 -1.86
N GLY A 23 1.45 1.22 -3.12
CA GLY A 23 0.48 1.43 -4.20
C GLY A 23 -0.08 2.84 -4.18
N ALA A 24 0.81 3.84 -4.15
CA ALA A 24 0.46 5.25 -4.07
C ALA A 24 -0.25 5.79 -5.33
N GLY A 25 -0.16 5.07 -6.45
CA GLY A 25 -0.72 5.46 -7.73
C GLY A 25 -0.25 6.87 -8.13
N VAL A 26 -1.21 7.71 -8.51
CA VAL A 26 -0.94 9.11 -8.90
C VAL A 26 -0.86 10.08 -7.70
N GLY A 27 -0.79 9.56 -6.47
CA GLY A 27 -0.72 10.33 -5.23
C GLY A 27 -2.05 10.90 -4.78
N THR A 28 -3.14 10.14 -4.86
CA THR A 28 -4.46 10.68 -4.47
C THR A 28 -4.53 10.99 -2.97
N GLU A 29 -3.85 10.21 -2.14
CA GLU A 29 -3.88 10.31 -0.68
C GLU A 29 -2.61 10.95 -0.10
N VAL A 30 -1.50 10.92 -0.83
CA VAL A 30 -0.17 11.39 -0.41
C VAL A 30 -0.21 12.79 0.18
N GLY A 31 -0.87 13.75 -0.48
CA GLY A 31 -0.94 15.12 0.01
C GLY A 31 -1.72 15.27 1.32
N LEU A 32 -2.80 14.49 1.50
CA LEU A 32 -3.57 14.48 2.74
C LEU A 32 -2.74 13.89 3.88
N LEU A 33 -2.08 12.75 3.63
CA LEU A 33 -1.22 12.10 4.61
C LEU A 33 -0.05 13.00 5.01
N SER A 34 0.63 13.60 4.03
CA SER A 34 1.73 14.54 4.24
C SER A 34 1.31 15.71 5.14
N ASN A 35 0.15 16.30 4.88
CA ASN A 35 -0.37 17.41 5.68
C ASN A 35 -0.72 16.99 7.11
N ALA A 36 -1.34 15.81 7.27
CA ALA A 36 -1.78 15.31 8.56
C ALA A 36 -0.60 14.97 9.49
N VAL A 37 0.47 14.37 8.95
CA VAL A 37 1.67 14.03 9.75
C VAL A 37 2.59 15.22 10.00
N GLY A 38 2.41 16.31 9.25
CA GLY A 38 3.15 17.56 9.42
C GLY A 38 4.66 17.43 9.19
N LYS A 39 5.40 18.50 9.48
CA LYS A 39 6.85 18.60 9.21
C LYS A 39 7.72 17.65 10.02
N SER A 40 7.21 17.15 11.15
CA SER A 40 7.90 16.19 12.02
C SER A 40 7.65 14.75 11.62
N GLY A 41 6.62 14.48 10.82
CA GLY A 41 6.31 13.16 10.28
C GLY A 41 6.83 13.01 8.86
N ARG A 42 6.57 11.84 8.26
CA ARG A 42 6.99 11.53 6.89
C ARG A 42 6.08 10.51 6.22
N VAL A 43 5.96 10.60 4.90
CA VAL A 43 5.23 9.65 4.06
C VAL A 43 6.18 9.07 3.02
N ILE A 44 6.28 7.75 2.98
CA ILE A 44 7.03 7.02 1.95
C ILE A 44 6.02 6.45 0.97
N ALA A 45 5.92 7.07 -0.19
CA ALA A 45 4.97 6.72 -1.24
C ALA A 45 5.65 5.77 -2.23
N VAL A 46 5.19 4.52 -2.28
CA VAL A 46 5.77 3.46 -3.12
C VAL A 46 4.82 3.17 -4.27
N GLU A 47 5.33 3.25 -5.49
CA GLU A 47 4.57 2.95 -6.72
C GLU A 47 5.48 2.23 -7.73
N ALA A 48 4.88 1.34 -8.52
CA ALA A 48 5.58 0.53 -9.51
C ALA A 48 5.37 1.02 -10.95
N ASP A 49 4.18 1.55 -11.29
CA ASP A 49 3.88 2.05 -12.64
C ASP A 49 4.67 3.34 -12.92
N PRO A 50 5.60 3.33 -13.90
CA PRO A 50 6.37 4.52 -14.28
C PRO A 50 5.51 5.73 -14.65
N THR A 51 4.31 5.52 -15.20
CA THR A 51 3.40 6.62 -15.56
C THR A 51 2.75 7.23 -14.34
N ALA A 52 2.30 6.42 -13.38
CA ALA A 52 1.82 6.88 -12.09
C ALA A 52 2.91 7.60 -11.29
N ILE A 53 4.13 7.06 -11.23
CA ILE A 53 5.29 7.68 -10.57
C ILE A 53 5.53 9.10 -11.09
N ARG A 54 5.59 9.31 -12.42
CA ARG A 54 5.81 10.65 -12.98
C ARG A 54 4.75 11.66 -12.54
N ARG A 55 3.50 11.22 -12.37
CA ARG A 55 2.40 12.08 -11.90
C ARG A 55 2.52 12.36 -10.40
N LEU A 56 2.86 11.34 -9.62
CA LEU A 56 3.09 11.44 -8.18
C LEU A 56 4.26 12.40 -7.87
N GLU A 57 5.42 12.23 -8.51
CA GLU A 57 6.58 13.11 -8.34
C GLU A 57 6.26 14.56 -8.69
N LYS A 58 5.54 14.76 -9.81
CA LYS A 58 5.06 16.10 -10.21
C LYS A 58 4.17 16.72 -9.13
N GLN A 59 3.21 15.95 -8.60
CA GLN A 59 2.31 16.42 -7.56
C GLN A 59 3.07 16.81 -6.29
N VAL A 60 4.00 15.96 -5.84
CA VAL A 60 4.85 16.20 -4.65
C VAL A 60 5.66 17.49 -4.81
N ALA A 61 6.25 17.70 -6.00
CA ALA A 61 7.02 18.91 -6.31
C ALA A 61 6.13 20.18 -6.35
N GLU A 62 4.98 20.12 -7.02
CA GLU A 62 4.07 21.25 -7.17
C GLU A 62 3.45 21.69 -5.84
N LEU A 63 3.09 20.73 -4.98
CA LEU A 63 2.52 20.98 -3.66
C LEU A 63 3.58 21.25 -2.58
N LYS A 64 4.88 21.15 -2.93
CA LYS A 64 6.02 21.42 -2.04
C LYS A 64 6.01 20.56 -0.78
N HIS A 65 5.59 19.30 -0.90
CA HIS A 65 5.62 18.36 0.21
C HIS A 65 7.08 17.98 0.53
N GLN A 66 7.63 18.53 1.60
CA GLN A 66 9.03 18.29 2.02
C GLN A 66 9.22 17.01 2.83
N ASN A 67 8.13 16.42 3.30
CA ASN A 67 8.09 15.21 4.13
C ASN A 67 7.58 13.99 3.36
N VAL A 68 7.59 14.04 2.02
CA VAL A 68 7.22 12.91 1.16
C VAL A 68 8.44 12.43 0.38
N GLU A 69 8.68 11.13 0.42
CA GLU A 69 9.71 10.47 -0.40
C GLU A 69 9.03 9.46 -1.32
N VAL A 70 9.30 9.57 -2.63
CA VAL A 70 8.73 8.67 -3.65
C VAL A 70 9.71 7.52 -3.91
N VAL A 71 9.19 6.30 -3.95
CA VAL A 71 9.95 5.08 -4.22
C VAL A 71 9.39 4.41 -5.48
N ALA A 72 10.16 4.46 -6.56
CA ALA A 72 9.86 3.76 -7.80
C ALA A 72 10.22 2.27 -7.70
N ALA A 73 9.32 1.46 -7.17
CA ALA A 73 9.48 0.01 -7.04
C ALA A 73 8.14 -0.71 -6.84
N ALA A 74 8.05 -1.93 -7.37
CA ALA A 74 7.10 -2.91 -6.88
C ALA A 74 7.51 -3.40 -5.48
N VAL A 75 6.54 -3.90 -4.73
CA VAL A 75 6.75 -4.50 -3.40
C VAL A 75 6.38 -5.97 -3.44
N GLY A 76 7.26 -6.82 -2.92
CA GLY A 76 7.04 -8.27 -2.86
C GLY A 76 7.88 -8.95 -1.80
N ALA A 77 7.88 -10.28 -1.81
CA ALA A 77 8.58 -11.11 -0.84
C ALA A 77 10.12 -11.06 -0.98
N GLU A 78 10.63 -10.78 -2.18
CA GLU A 78 12.06 -10.78 -2.50
C GLU A 78 12.47 -9.56 -3.34
N GLU A 79 13.74 -9.13 -3.21
CA GLU A 79 14.30 -8.07 -4.03
C GLU A 79 14.64 -8.60 -5.44
N GLY A 80 14.41 -7.80 -6.47
CA GLY A 80 14.72 -8.23 -7.83
C GLY A 80 14.13 -7.34 -8.91
N VAL A 81 13.75 -7.99 -10.01
CA VAL A 81 13.15 -7.35 -11.18
C VAL A 81 11.95 -8.20 -11.58
N ILE A 82 10.80 -7.57 -11.78
CA ILE A 82 9.56 -8.25 -12.17
C ILE A 82 8.98 -7.61 -13.44
N GLN A 83 8.12 -8.36 -14.12
CA GLN A 83 7.23 -7.79 -15.13
C GLN A 83 5.95 -7.31 -14.44
N LEU A 84 5.66 -6.02 -14.59
CA LEU A 84 4.42 -5.40 -14.18
C LEU A 84 3.54 -5.23 -15.41
N ASP A 85 2.30 -5.69 -15.34
CA ASP A 85 1.36 -5.47 -16.43
C ASP A 85 0.75 -4.08 -16.32
N ILE A 86 0.83 -3.32 -17.40
CA ILE A 86 0.18 -2.03 -17.52
C ILE A 86 -1.19 -2.26 -18.12
N VAL A 87 -2.23 -1.96 -17.34
CA VAL A 87 -3.58 -1.81 -17.88
C VAL A 87 -3.73 -0.37 -18.38
N GLU A 88 -4.29 -0.18 -19.58
CA GLU A 88 -4.31 1.12 -20.26
C GLU A 88 -4.90 2.27 -19.40
N PRO A 89 -4.46 3.54 -19.65
CA PRO A 89 -4.91 4.70 -18.90
C PRO A 89 -6.44 4.85 -18.91
N GLY A 90 -7.08 4.58 -17.77
CA GLY A 90 -8.55 4.62 -17.62
C GLY A 90 -9.12 3.37 -16.94
N ALA A 91 -8.35 2.28 -16.89
CA ALA A 91 -8.67 1.11 -16.09
C ALA A 91 -8.09 1.25 -14.68
N LEU A 92 -8.93 0.96 -13.69
CA LEU A 92 -8.60 0.90 -12.27
C LEU A 92 -7.92 -0.45 -11.95
N MET A 93 -6.76 -0.78 -12.53
CA MET A 93 -6.08 -2.06 -12.24
C MET A 93 -4.56 -1.97 -12.49
N ASN A 94 -3.75 -2.20 -11.46
CA ASN A 94 -2.31 -2.46 -11.59
C ASN A 94 -2.02 -3.93 -11.26
N SER A 95 -2.38 -4.87 -12.14
CA SER A 95 -2.16 -6.30 -11.90
C SER A 95 -0.66 -6.68 -11.89
N THR A 96 -0.26 -7.55 -10.97
CA THR A 96 1.06 -8.23 -10.96
C THR A 96 1.04 -9.58 -11.70
N VAL A 97 -0.08 -9.94 -12.33
CA VAL A 97 -0.30 -11.23 -12.98
C VAL A 97 -0.29 -11.10 -14.50
N ALA A 98 0.70 -11.73 -15.15
CA ALA A 98 0.90 -11.77 -16.60
C ALA A 98 -0.40 -11.96 -17.41
N THR A 99 -0.87 -10.89 -18.02
CA THR A 99 -1.96 -10.85 -18.98
C THR A 99 -1.39 -11.14 -20.37
N VAL A 100 -1.87 -12.23 -20.97
CA VAL A 100 -1.51 -12.59 -22.35
C VAL A 100 -2.05 -11.49 -23.29
N GLY A 101 -1.17 -10.59 -23.73
CA GLY A 101 -1.48 -9.54 -24.71
C GLY A 101 -1.52 -8.10 -24.20
N GLY A 102 -1.26 -7.85 -22.91
CA GLY A 102 -1.10 -6.49 -22.35
C GLY A 102 0.31 -5.93 -22.54
N ALA A 103 0.46 -4.61 -22.54
CA ALA A 103 1.79 -3.99 -22.46
C ALA A 103 2.35 -4.22 -21.05
N SER A 104 3.50 -4.88 -20.93
CA SER A 104 4.18 -5.05 -19.64
C SER A 104 5.47 -4.21 -19.59
N VAL A 105 5.85 -3.80 -18.39
CA VAL A 105 7.09 -3.08 -18.13
C VAL A 105 7.92 -3.80 -17.09
N THR A 106 9.23 -3.74 -17.27
CA THR A 106 10.18 -4.31 -16.31
C THR A 106 10.49 -3.28 -15.22
N VAL A 107 10.22 -3.62 -13.97
CA VAL A 107 10.40 -2.72 -12.82
C VAL A 107 11.20 -3.39 -11.71
N ARG A 108 11.85 -2.57 -10.87
CA ARG A 108 12.54 -3.05 -9.67
C ARG A 108 11.50 -3.51 -8.65
N CYS A 109 11.75 -4.65 -8.01
CA CYS A 109 11.01 -5.13 -6.86
C CYS A 109 11.87 -4.97 -5.60
N LYS A 110 11.26 -4.50 -4.52
CA LYS A 110 11.88 -4.37 -3.19
C LYS A 110 11.03 -5.02 -2.13
N THR A 111 11.67 -5.49 -1.07
CA THR A 111 10.95 -5.89 0.15
C THR A 111 10.69 -4.68 1.03
N LEU A 112 9.63 -4.72 1.85
CA LEU A 112 9.36 -3.66 2.82
C LEU A 112 10.53 -3.43 3.80
N PRO A 113 11.24 -4.47 4.31
CA PRO A 113 12.45 -4.25 5.11
C PRO A 113 13.57 -3.54 4.37
N ALA A 114 13.74 -3.78 3.06
CA ALA A 114 14.73 -3.07 2.25
C ALA A 114 14.38 -1.58 2.11
N ILE A 115 13.10 -1.26 1.92
CA ILE A 115 12.61 0.12 1.90
C ILE A 115 12.85 0.77 3.26
N SER A 116 12.41 0.16 4.37
CA SER A 116 12.63 0.70 5.72
C SER A 116 14.11 0.96 6.01
N ARG A 117 15.01 0.05 5.61
CA ARG A 117 16.46 0.24 5.76
C ARG A 117 16.98 1.41 4.93
N GLN A 118 16.61 1.50 3.65
CA GLN A 118 17.04 2.58 2.76
C GLN A 118 16.64 3.95 3.31
N TYR A 119 15.44 4.05 3.85
CA TYR A 119 14.85 5.29 4.33
C TYR A 119 15.05 5.51 5.83
N LYS A 120 15.79 4.63 6.52
CA LYS A 120 16.06 4.71 7.98
C LYS A 120 14.77 4.82 8.80
N ILE A 121 13.85 3.89 8.57
CA ILE A 121 12.56 3.80 9.25
C ILE A 121 12.66 2.71 10.31
N ASP A 122 12.61 3.10 11.58
CA ASP A 122 12.63 2.17 12.69
C ASP A 122 11.24 1.61 12.99
N THR A 123 10.22 2.49 12.99
CA THR A 123 8.81 2.16 13.25
C THR A 123 7.91 2.82 12.22
N VAL A 124 6.82 2.12 11.85
CA VAL A 124 5.78 2.59 10.94
C VAL A 124 4.49 2.74 11.74
N SER A 125 4.04 3.98 11.95
CA SER A 125 2.77 4.26 12.65
C SER A 125 1.58 3.69 11.87
N TYR A 126 1.62 3.80 10.54
CA TYR A 126 0.57 3.28 9.67
C TYR A 126 1.09 2.88 8.28
N MET A 127 0.60 1.73 7.78
CA MET A 127 0.86 1.25 6.42
C MET A 127 -0.44 1.04 5.65
N LYS A 128 -0.60 1.71 4.52
CA LYS A 128 -1.59 1.36 3.50
C LYS A 128 -0.97 0.38 2.51
N LEU A 129 -1.66 -0.71 2.19
CA LEU A 129 -1.21 -1.70 1.20
C LEU A 129 -2.33 -1.98 0.19
N ASN A 130 -2.12 -1.52 -1.05
CA ASN A 130 -3.07 -1.71 -2.16
C ASN A 130 -2.29 -1.97 -3.46
N ILE A 131 -1.99 -3.24 -3.76
CA ILE A 131 -1.08 -3.64 -4.86
C ILE A 131 -1.60 -4.81 -5.70
N GLU A 132 -2.93 -4.97 -5.75
CA GLU A 132 -3.64 -5.75 -6.78
C GLU A 132 -3.18 -7.21 -6.90
N GLY A 133 -3.07 -7.90 -5.76
CA GLY A 133 -2.82 -9.34 -5.69
C GLY A 133 -1.50 -9.76 -5.06
N ALA A 134 -0.60 -8.81 -4.79
CA ALA A 134 0.68 -9.07 -4.13
C ALA A 134 0.67 -8.77 -2.61
N GLU A 135 -0.49 -8.52 -2.01
CA GLU A 135 -0.60 -8.04 -0.62
C GLU A 135 -0.01 -9.06 0.37
N TYR A 136 -0.37 -10.33 0.22
CA TYR A 136 0.13 -11.40 1.09
C TYR A 136 1.65 -11.58 0.97
N ASP A 137 2.18 -11.54 -0.25
CA ASP A 137 3.61 -11.76 -0.48
C ASP A 137 4.43 -10.59 0.07
N ALA A 138 3.93 -9.36 -0.07
CA ALA A 138 4.52 -8.18 0.57
C ALA A 138 4.53 -8.30 2.10
N LEU A 139 3.46 -8.81 2.71
CA LEU A 139 3.38 -9.03 4.15
C LEU A 139 4.33 -10.13 4.63
N VAL A 140 4.37 -11.27 3.95
CA VAL A 140 5.33 -12.34 4.27
C VAL A 140 6.77 -11.83 4.16
N GLY A 141 7.04 -10.99 3.16
CA GLY A 141 8.33 -10.32 2.95
C GLY A 141 8.77 -9.38 4.07
N LEU A 142 7.86 -8.95 4.97
CA LEU A 142 8.27 -8.23 6.19
C LEU A 142 9.10 -9.09 7.12
N GLY A 143 8.80 -10.40 7.18
CA GLY A 143 9.40 -11.33 8.12
C GLY A 143 9.39 -10.76 9.56
N PRO A 144 10.51 -10.80 10.29
CA PRO A 144 10.59 -10.24 11.65
C PRO A 144 10.30 -8.73 11.77
N SER A 145 10.36 -7.98 10.67
CA SER A 145 10.13 -6.53 10.65
C SER A 145 8.65 -6.17 10.82
N ILE A 146 7.73 -7.13 10.72
CA ILE A 146 6.30 -6.90 10.95
C ILE A 146 6.00 -6.40 12.37
N LYS A 147 6.90 -6.63 13.33
CA LYS A 147 6.80 -6.09 14.70
C LYS A 147 6.95 -4.57 14.76
N ASN A 148 7.55 -3.96 13.73
CA ASN A 148 7.79 -2.52 13.65
C ASN A 148 6.62 -1.77 12.99
N ILE A 149 5.56 -2.46 12.57
CA ILE A 149 4.37 -1.82 12.01
C ILE A 149 3.25 -1.86 13.05
N GLU A 150 2.75 -0.68 13.39
CA GLU A 150 1.75 -0.50 14.46
C GLU A 150 0.32 -0.68 13.93
N ASN A 151 0.01 -0.06 12.80
CA ASN A 151 -1.31 -0.07 12.18
C ASN A 151 -1.22 -0.32 10.67
N MET A 152 -2.22 -0.99 10.11
CA MET A 152 -2.31 -1.25 8.67
C MET A 152 -3.74 -1.12 8.17
N CYS A 153 -3.89 -0.70 6.91
CA CYS A 153 -5.06 -0.97 6.09
C CYS A 153 -4.60 -1.71 4.82
N ILE A 154 -5.16 -2.88 4.58
CA ILE A 154 -4.80 -3.72 3.44
C ILE A 154 -6.04 -3.93 2.58
N SER A 155 -5.97 -3.49 1.33
CA SER A 155 -7.01 -3.66 0.32
C SER A 155 -6.69 -4.89 -0.50
N CYS A 156 -7.44 -5.98 -0.26
CA CYS A 156 -7.29 -7.21 -1.03
C CYS A 156 -8.25 -7.20 -2.23
N HIS A 157 -7.83 -7.81 -3.34
CA HIS A 157 -8.50 -7.64 -4.63
C HIS A 157 -9.36 -8.84 -5.03
N ASP A 158 -9.83 -9.61 -4.05
CA ASP A 158 -10.69 -10.78 -4.27
C ASP A 158 -11.98 -10.46 -5.05
N PHE A 159 -12.47 -9.21 -4.95
CA PHE A 159 -13.64 -8.71 -5.68
C PHE A 159 -13.49 -8.75 -7.21
N THR A 160 -12.27 -8.79 -7.74
CA THR A 160 -12.02 -8.87 -9.20
C THR A 160 -12.39 -10.23 -9.78
N GLY A 161 -12.54 -11.26 -8.92
CA GLY A 161 -12.82 -12.63 -9.32
C GLY A 161 -11.60 -13.38 -9.87
N ILE A 162 -10.48 -12.70 -10.14
CA ILE A 162 -9.24 -13.29 -10.67
C ILE A 162 -8.57 -14.12 -9.58
N PRO A 163 -8.41 -15.46 -9.76
CA PRO A 163 -7.88 -16.32 -8.69
C PRO A 163 -6.51 -15.91 -8.15
N ALA A 164 -5.63 -15.43 -9.01
CA ALA A 164 -4.28 -15.00 -8.63
C ALA A 164 -4.26 -13.71 -7.77
N GLN A 165 -5.34 -12.91 -7.78
CA GLN A 165 -5.47 -11.69 -6.97
C GLN A 165 -6.21 -11.92 -5.65
N ARG A 166 -6.65 -13.16 -5.38
CA ARG A 166 -7.37 -13.50 -4.14
C ARG A 166 -6.38 -13.62 -2.99
N THR A 167 -6.28 -12.57 -2.20
CA THR A 167 -5.32 -12.46 -1.10
C THR A 167 -5.97 -12.31 0.26
N TYR A 168 -7.25 -11.97 0.33
CA TYR A 168 -7.94 -11.63 1.58
C TYR A 168 -7.79 -12.71 2.65
N ARG A 169 -8.12 -13.97 2.34
CA ARG A 169 -8.11 -15.04 3.35
C ARG A 169 -6.71 -15.31 3.90
N LYS A 170 -5.72 -15.45 3.02
CA LYS A 170 -4.33 -15.71 3.41
C LYS A 170 -3.72 -14.53 4.18
N THR A 171 -4.04 -13.30 3.78
CA THR A 171 -3.64 -12.08 4.48
C THR A 171 -4.25 -12.00 5.88
N TYR A 172 -5.55 -12.26 6.01
CA TYR A 172 -6.27 -12.25 7.28
C TYR A 172 -5.68 -13.26 8.26
N ASP A 173 -5.52 -14.51 7.82
CA ASP A 173 -5.00 -15.59 8.66
C ASP A 173 -3.57 -15.29 9.13
N TYR A 174 -2.71 -14.80 8.22
CA TYR A 174 -1.35 -14.40 8.57
C TYR A 174 -1.31 -13.26 9.60
N LEU A 175 -2.07 -12.19 9.43
CA LEU A 175 -2.08 -11.09 10.40
C LEU A 175 -2.61 -11.54 11.77
N LYS A 176 -3.57 -12.46 11.79
CA LYS A 176 -4.08 -13.06 13.02
C LYS A 176 -2.99 -13.88 13.74
N GLU A 177 -2.22 -14.68 13.02
CA GLU A 177 -1.06 -15.41 13.55
C GLU A 177 0.02 -14.47 14.11
N GLN A 178 0.16 -13.28 13.52
CA GLN A 178 1.08 -12.23 13.97
C GLN A 178 0.53 -11.39 15.14
N ASN A 179 -0.59 -11.83 15.73
CA ASN A 179 -1.28 -11.26 16.90
C ASN A 179 -1.77 -9.81 16.69
N PHE A 180 -2.16 -9.44 15.48
CA PHE A 180 -2.86 -8.18 15.25
C PHE A 180 -4.34 -8.28 15.65
N ARG A 181 -4.90 -7.19 16.19
CA ARG A 181 -6.35 -7.00 16.24
C ARG A 181 -6.84 -6.64 14.85
N LEU A 182 -7.80 -7.40 14.34
CA LEU A 182 -8.36 -7.21 13.01
C LEU A 182 -9.77 -6.63 13.09
N THR A 183 -10.03 -5.59 12.33
CA THR A 183 -11.36 -5.01 12.11
C THR A 183 -11.64 -4.88 10.61
N SER A 184 -12.91 -4.71 10.26
CA SER A 184 -13.38 -4.51 8.89
C SER A 184 -14.36 -3.33 8.84
N LEU A 185 -14.57 -2.80 7.65
CA LEU A 185 -15.66 -1.86 7.41
C LEU A 185 -17.02 -2.59 7.52
N PRO A 186 -18.09 -1.88 7.87
CA PRO A 186 -19.44 -2.40 7.68
C PRO A 186 -19.72 -2.58 6.17
N PRO A 187 -20.48 -3.62 5.77
CA PRO A 187 -20.77 -3.85 4.36
C PRO A 187 -21.43 -2.64 3.69
N ASN A 188 -20.92 -2.28 2.52
CA ASN A 188 -21.41 -1.15 1.74
C ASN A 188 -21.78 -1.61 0.33
N PRO A 189 -23.07 -1.80 0.01
CA PRO A 189 -23.50 -2.26 -1.31
C PRO A 189 -23.06 -1.34 -2.47
N ALA A 190 -22.76 -0.07 -2.20
CA ALA A 190 -22.26 0.87 -3.20
C ALA A 190 -20.74 0.77 -3.42
N ALA A 191 -20.01 0.07 -2.53
CA ALA A 191 -18.57 -0.11 -2.60
C ALA A 191 -18.17 -1.53 -2.14
N PRO A 192 -18.59 -2.58 -2.86
CA PRO A 192 -18.37 -3.99 -2.46
C PRO A 192 -16.89 -4.39 -2.39
N TRP A 193 -15.98 -3.61 -2.97
CA TRP A 193 -14.53 -3.83 -2.82
C TRP A 193 -14.06 -3.58 -1.38
N GLU A 194 -14.76 -2.77 -0.60
CA GLU A 194 -14.42 -2.45 0.80
C GLU A 194 -14.60 -3.65 1.74
N ASP A 195 -15.40 -4.64 1.36
CA ASP A 195 -15.58 -5.89 2.11
C ASP A 195 -14.27 -6.69 2.21
N TYR A 196 -13.29 -6.38 1.35
CA TYR A 196 -11.98 -7.01 1.31
C TYR A 196 -10.87 -6.14 1.93
N TYR A 197 -11.26 -5.11 2.69
CA TYR A 197 -10.32 -4.30 3.45
C TYR A 197 -10.09 -4.91 4.82
N ILE A 198 -8.82 -5.07 5.20
CA ILE A 198 -8.40 -5.55 6.52
C ILE A 198 -7.70 -4.41 7.24
N PHE A 199 -8.23 -4.02 8.40
CA PHE A 199 -7.57 -3.09 9.31
C PHE A 199 -6.91 -3.88 10.42
N ALA A 200 -5.61 -3.69 10.61
CA ALA A 200 -4.82 -4.41 11.60
C ALA A 200 -4.13 -3.43 12.55
N SER A 201 -4.19 -3.68 13.86
CA SER A 201 -3.54 -2.83 14.88
C SER A 201 -2.86 -3.65 15.99
N ARG A 202 -1.73 -3.16 16.51
CA ARG A 202 -1.02 -3.71 17.69
C ARG A 202 -1.39 -3.05 19.03
N GLY A 203 -2.16 -1.95 19.05
CA GLY A 203 -2.45 -1.18 20.28
C GLY A 203 -3.55 -1.78 21.18
N PRO A 204 -3.66 -1.36 22.46
CA PRO A 204 -4.78 -1.75 23.33
C PRO A 204 -6.13 -1.23 22.78
N ALA A 205 -7.23 -1.82 23.27
CA ALA A 205 -8.61 -1.51 22.84
C ALA A 205 -9.10 -0.15 23.34
#